data_AF-A0AAE0KUQ0-F1
#
_entry.id   AF-A0AAE0KUQ0-F1
#
_cell.length_a   1.000
_cell.length_b   1.000
_cell.length_c   1.000
_cell.angle_alpha   90.00
_cell.angle_beta   90.00
_cell.angle_gamma   90.00
#
_symmetry.space_group_name_H-M   'P 1'
#
loop_
_entity.id
_entity.type
_entity.pdbx_description
1 polymer ?
#
loop_
_entity_poly.entity_id
_entity_poly.type
_entity_poly.pdbx_seq_one_letter_code
_entity_poly.pdbx_strand_id
1 'polypeptide(L)'
;SVGAGGVELDRTDFTHNTHPIVVSRIHADSLAAQRWERWEFLVNSPRGGEWTTSPKSAGALKELFTSWSGQESGFQYHEGLQLWLALSLNHMHRHNVYLHYAPRLEGPWDNVTLAEMQTPFDDIKNWLCYAPKWHVEFQRTSQELIFTVICTEIPWEWANNPSVYVPLFMNVSLDGGILQKMKNTPS
;
A
#
# COMPACT_ATOMS: atom_id res chain seq x y z
N SER A 1 7.88 -5.95 -45.56
CA SER A 1 7.13 -5.19 -44.55
C SER A 1 6.52 -6.19 -43.59
N VAL A 2 7.13 -6.38 -42.42
CA VAL A 2 6.60 -7.26 -41.38
C VAL A 2 5.74 -6.36 -40.48
N GLY A 3 4.43 -6.59 -40.47
CA GLY A 3 3.48 -5.80 -39.69
C GLY A 3 3.73 -6.03 -38.20
N ALA A 4 3.91 -4.93 -37.46
CA ALA A 4 3.91 -4.94 -36.01
C ALA A 4 2.50 -5.31 -35.54
N GLY A 5 2.29 -6.59 -35.22
CA GLY A 5 1.13 -7.05 -34.48
C GLY A 5 1.22 -6.53 -33.05
N GLY A 6 0.62 -5.36 -32.81
CA GLY A 6 0.38 -4.89 -31.46
C GLY A 6 -0.53 -5.89 -30.75
N VAL A 7 0.01 -6.57 -29.76
CA VAL A 7 -0.81 -7.30 -28.79
C VAL A 7 -1.52 -6.24 -27.97
N GLU A 8 -2.78 -5.97 -28.29
CA GLU A 8 -3.66 -5.20 -27.44
C GLU A 8 -3.87 -6.04 -26.16
N LEU A 9 -3.16 -5.67 -25.08
CA LEU A 9 -3.39 -6.25 -23.77
C LEU A 9 -4.84 -5.98 -23.40
N ASP A 10 -5.66 -7.02 -23.41
CA ASP A 10 -7.06 -6.95 -23.02
C ASP A 10 -7.15 -6.44 -21.58
N ARG A 11 -7.54 -5.17 -21.44
CA ARG A 11 -7.65 -4.46 -20.15
C ARG A 11 -8.83 -4.96 -19.31
N THR A 12 -9.60 -5.95 -19.78
CA THR A 12 -10.85 -6.39 -19.14
C THR A 12 -10.70 -7.53 -18.13
N ASP A 13 -9.55 -8.23 -18.05
CA ASP A 13 -9.41 -9.44 -17.22
C ASP A 13 -8.74 -9.23 -15.84
N PHE A 14 -8.53 -7.97 -15.42
CA PHE A 14 -7.88 -7.65 -14.14
C PHE A 14 -8.83 -7.01 -13.10
N THR A 15 -10.13 -6.94 -13.38
CA THR A 15 -11.13 -6.29 -12.53
C THR A 15 -11.45 -7.03 -11.22
N HIS A 16 -10.80 -8.17 -10.95
CA HIS A 16 -11.14 -9.04 -9.81
C HIS A 16 -9.98 -9.52 -8.93
N ASN A 17 -8.74 -9.07 -9.17
CA ASN A 17 -7.61 -9.43 -8.30
C ASN A 17 -7.51 -8.48 -7.11
N THR A 18 -8.41 -8.68 -6.16
CA THR A 18 -8.29 -8.13 -4.82
C THR A 18 -7.43 -9.03 -3.95
N HIS A 19 -6.62 -8.43 -3.09
CA HIS A 19 -5.74 -9.17 -2.19
C HIS A 19 -5.95 -8.68 -0.76
N PRO A 20 -6.30 -9.59 0.18
CA PRO A 20 -6.48 -9.22 1.57
C PRO A 20 -5.12 -8.84 2.17
N ILE A 21 -5.07 -7.71 2.85
CA ILE A 21 -3.92 -7.35 3.69
C ILE A 21 -4.14 -7.93 5.08
N VAL A 22 -3.19 -8.74 5.52
CA VAL A 22 -3.15 -9.36 6.84
C VAL A 22 -1.90 -8.90 7.57
N VAL A 23 -1.89 -8.99 8.91
CA VAL A 23 -0.78 -8.50 9.72
C VAL A 23 -0.25 -9.58 10.66
N SER A 24 1.06 -9.54 10.86
CA SER A 24 1.76 -10.25 11.92
C SER A 24 2.68 -9.27 12.64
N ARG A 25 3.06 -9.60 13.87
CA ARG A 25 3.97 -8.80 14.69
C ARG A 25 4.90 -9.71 15.47
N ILE A 26 6.03 -9.16 15.89
CA ILE A 26 6.96 -9.80 16.79
C ILE A 26 7.48 -8.76 17.79
N HIS A 27 7.62 -9.14 19.05
CA HIS A 27 8.23 -8.25 20.04
C HIS A 27 9.68 -7.96 19.68
N ALA A 28 10.14 -6.72 19.89
CA ALA A 28 11.50 -6.30 19.52
C ALA A 28 12.59 -7.19 20.16
N ASP A 29 12.43 -7.53 21.44
CA ASP A 29 13.37 -8.45 22.13
C ASP A 29 13.40 -9.84 21.50
N SER A 30 12.26 -10.35 21.04
CA SER A 30 12.18 -11.64 20.34
C SER A 30 12.85 -11.57 18.97
N LEU A 31 12.68 -10.47 18.24
CA LEU A 31 13.37 -10.23 16.97
C LEU A 31 14.88 -10.16 17.16
N ALA A 32 15.36 -9.39 18.15
CA ALA A 32 16.77 -9.27 18.47
C ALA A 32 17.40 -10.61 18.86
N ALA A 33 16.65 -11.45 19.57
CA ALA A 33 17.04 -12.80 19.94
C ALA A 33 16.79 -13.85 18.84
N GLN A 34 16.34 -13.45 17.65
CA GLN A 34 16.00 -14.33 16.52
C GLN A 34 15.00 -15.46 16.87
N ARG A 35 14.07 -15.17 17.78
CA ARG A 35 13.02 -16.10 18.22
C ARG A 35 11.82 -16.06 17.27
N TRP A 36 12.01 -16.58 16.06
CA TRP A 36 11.01 -16.57 14.99
C TRP A 36 9.72 -17.33 15.36
N GLU A 37 9.77 -18.26 16.30
CA GLU A 37 8.58 -18.94 16.82
C GLU A 37 7.65 -18.03 17.65
N ARG A 38 8.07 -16.80 17.95
CA ARG A 38 7.31 -15.79 18.70
C ARG A 38 6.57 -14.78 17.81
N TRP A 39 6.55 -14.99 16.49
CA TRP A 39 5.65 -14.23 15.62
C TRP A 39 4.20 -14.47 16.02
N GLU A 40 3.47 -13.38 16.21
CA GLU A 40 2.03 -13.38 16.43
C GLU A 40 1.33 -12.95 15.14
N PHE A 41 0.24 -13.63 14.81
CA PHE A 41 -0.60 -13.34 13.66
C PHE A 41 -1.96 -12.87 14.16
N LEU A 42 -2.56 -11.89 13.49
CA LEU A 42 -3.90 -11.45 13.81
C LEU A 42 -4.92 -12.39 13.15
N VAL A 43 -5.76 -13.04 13.95
CA VAL A 43 -6.84 -13.94 13.49
C VAL A 43 -8.21 -13.36 13.80
N ASN A 44 -9.22 -13.80 13.08
CA ASN A 44 -10.61 -13.41 13.34
C ASN A 44 -11.08 -13.92 14.71
N SER A 45 -11.75 -13.06 15.46
CA SER A 45 -12.36 -13.41 16.75
C SER A 45 -13.68 -12.66 16.95
N PRO A 46 -14.58 -13.12 17.84
CA PRO A 46 -15.83 -12.42 18.15
C PRO A 46 -15.63 -10.99 18.69
N ARG A 47 -14.43 -10.64 19.16
CA ARG A 47 -14.09 -9.30 19.67
C ARG A 47 -13.40 -8.41 18.63
N GLY A 48 -13.38 -8.84 17.37
CA GLY A 48 -12.79 -8.07 16.28
C GLY A 48 -11.30 -8.34 16.05
N GLY A 49 -10.72 -9.39 16.63
CA GLY A 49 -9.34 -9.79 16.40
C GLY A 49 -8.71 -10.44 17.63
N GLU A 50 -7.79 -11.38 17.42
CA GLU A 50 -6.95 -11.95 18.48
C GLU A 50 -5.54 -12.24 17.92
N TRP A 51 -4.52 -12.02 18.74
CA TRP A 51 -3.13 -12.29 18.38
C TRP A 51 -2.74 -13.69 18.82
N THR A 52 -2.11 -14.47 17.93
CA THR A 52 -1.75 -15.86 18.20
C THR A 52 -0.43 -16.26 17.54
N THR A 53 0.36 -17.08 18.20
CA THR A 53 1.55 -17.71 17.60
C THR A 53 1.22 -18.95 16.76
N SER A 54 -0.05 -19.39 16.78
CA SER A 54 -0.50 -20.63 16.14
C SER A 54 -1.69 -20.40 15.19
N PRO A 55 -1.52 -19.63 14.09
CA PRO A 55 -2.63 -19.21 13.24
C PRO A 55 -3.41 -20.38 12.64
N LYS A 56 -2.72 -21.47 12.25
CA LYS A 56 -3.36 -22.68 11.66
C LYS A 56 -4.42 -23.33 12.55
N SER A 57 -4.25 -23.26 13.88
CA SER A 57 -5.17 -23.84 14.84
C SER A 57 -6.15 -22.83 15.46
N ALA A 58 -5.85 -21.54 15.34
CA ALA A 58 -6.63 -20.47 15.97
C ALA A 58 -7.76 -19.92 15.08
N GLY A 59 -7.66 -20.09 13.75
CA GLY A 59 -8.71 -19.69 12.82
C GLY A 59 -8.16 -19.02 11.56
N ALA A 60 -9.05 -18.39 10.78
CA ALA A 60 -8.65 -17.62 9.61
C ALA A 60 -7.93 -16.33 10.03
N LEU A 61 -6.88 -15.97 9.28
CA LEU A 61 -6.23 -14.67 9.42
C LEU A 61 -7.27 -13.56 9.24
N LYS A 62 -7.17 -12.53 10.08
CA LYS A 62 -8.04 -11.36 9.97
C LYS A 62 -7.52 -10.46 8.87
N GLU A 63 -8.40 -10.19 7.91
CA GLU A 63 -8.19 -9.15 6.92
C GLU A 63 -8.32 -7.77 7.59
N LEU A 64 -7.32 -6.92 7.36
CA LEU A 64 -7.34 -5.52 7.77
C LEU A 64 -8.16 -4.69 6.78
N PHE A 65 -7.81 -4.80 5.50
CA PHE A 65 -8.49 -4.20 4.37
C PHE A 65 -8.10 -4.94 3.09
N THR A 66 -8.89 -4.72 2.05
CA THR A 66 -8.62 -5.26 0.72
C THR A 66 -7.80 -4.27 -0.09
N SER A 67 -6.64 -4.69 -0.60
CA SER A 67 -5.88 -3.92 -1.57
C SER A 67 -6.18 -4.43 -2.99
N TRP A 68 -6.29 -3.50 -3.93
CA TRP A 68 -6.35 -3.84 -5.34
C TRP A 68 -4.94 -4.23 -5.76
N SER A 69 -4.76 -5.40 -6.38
CA SER A 69 -3.53 -5.83 -7.05
C SER A 69 -2.31 -6.29 -6.22
N GLY A 70 -2.51 -6.74 -4.97
CA GLY A 70 -1.51 -7.58 -4.27
C GLY A 70 -0.27 -6.83 -3.82
N GLN A 71 -0.46 -5.56 -3.48
CA GLN A 71 0.63 -4.59 -3.40
C GLN A 71 1.42 -4.62 -2.11
N GLU A 72 2.72 -4.31 -2.25
CA GLU A 72 3.53 -3.77 -1.17
C GLU A 72 2.84 -2.55 -0.56
N SER A 73 2.81 -2.49 0.76
CA SER A 73 2.19 -1.39 1.49
C SER A 73 3.11 -0.91 2.60
N GLY A 74 3.25 0.40 2.74
CA GLY A 74 3.97 1.01 3.86
C GLY A 74 3.03 1.22 5.03
N PHE A 75 3.33 0.67 6.20
CA PHE A 75 2.52 0.79 7.41
C PHE A 75 3.21 1.64 8.47
N GLN A 76 2.47 2.54 9.12
CA GLN A 76 3.00 3.37 10.19
C GLN A 76 1.91 3.88 11.13
N TYR A 77 2.22 4.03 12.41
CA TYR A 77 1.41 4.85 13.32
C TYR A 77 1.80 6.33 13.20
N HIS A 78 0.80 7.19 13.04
CA HIS A 78 1.00 8.63 12.90
C HIS A 78 0.56 9.37 14.16
N GLU A 79 1.53 9.74 15.00
CA GLU A 79 1.33 10.36 16.31
C GLU A 79 0.38 11.57 16.28
N GLY A 80 0.56 12.49 15.34
CA GLY A 80 -0.25 13.71 15.26
C GLY A 80 -1.72 13.49 14.89
N LEU A 81 -2.04 12.34 14.28
CA LEU A 81 -3.41 11.97 13.92
C LEU A 81 -3.97 10.89 14.84
N GLN A 82 -3.10 10.22 15.60
CA GLN A 82 -3.42 9.06 16.42
C GLN A 82 -4.06 7.91 15.62
N LEU A 83 -3.62 7.75 14.36
CA LEU A 83 -4.11 6.74 13.45
C LEU A 83 -2.98 5.83 12.98
N TRP A 84 -3.30 4.56 12.77
CA TRP A 84 -2.54 3.68 11.90
C TRP A 84 -2.83 4.06 10.47
N LEU A 85 -1.79 4.20 9.67
CA LEU A 85 -1.85 4.56 8.26
C LEU A 85 -1.17 3.47 7.44
N ALA A 86 -1.76 3.14 6.29
CA ALA A 86 -1.17 2.24 5.32
C ALA A 86 -1.25 2.83 3.92
N LEU A 87 -0.10 2.99 3.28
CA LEU A 87 0.00 3.49 1.92
C LEU A 87 -0.08 2.32 0.94
N SER A 88 -0.95 2.42 -0.06
CA SER A 88 -1.03 1.45 -1.15
C SER A 88 -1.21 2.17 -2.48
N LEU A 89 -0.87 1.50 -3.57
CA LEU A 89 -1.07 2.01 -4.91
C LEU A 89 -2.00 1.05 -5.68
N ASN A 90 -2.81 1.57 -6.59
CA ASN A 90 -3.60 0.73 -7.50
C ASN A 90 -3.09 0.95 -8.91
N HIS A 91 -2.24 0.03 -9.37
CA HIS A 91 -1.69 0.13 -10.71
C HIS A 91 -2.67 -0.23 -11.83
N MET A 92 -3.81 -0.83 -11.50
CA MET A 92 -4.83 -1.21 -12.47
C MET A 92 -5.85 -0.11 -12.74
N HIS A 93 -6.01 0.85 -11.82
CA HIS A 93 -6.98 1.93 -11.91
C HIS A 93 -6.30 3.29 -11.78
N ARG A 94 -5.82 3.81 -12.91
CA ARG A 94 -5.25 5.15 -13.04
C ARG A 94 -4.07 5.44 -12.10
N HIS A 95 -3.40 4.40 -11.59
CA HIS A 95 -2.28 4.56 -10.65
C HIS A 95 -2.66 5.44 -9.45
N ASN A 96 -3.86 5.22 -8.91
CA ASN A 96 -4.34 5.91 -7.71
C ASN A 96 -3.52 5.50 -6.48
N VAL A 97 -3.07 6.50 -5.73
CA VAL A 97 -2.46 6.32 -4.40
C VAL A 97 -3.57 6.37 -3.37
N TYR A 98 -3.69 5.31 -2.57
CA TYR A 98 -4.64 5.23 -1.47
C TYR A 98 -3.92 5.27 -0.14
N LEU A 99 -4.46 6.06 0.78
CA LEU A 99 -4.12 6.01 2.20
C LEU A 99 -5.24 5.31 2.94
N HIS A 100 -4.96 4.11 3.42
CA HIS A 100 -5.82 3.40 4.36
C HIS A 100 -5.50 3.89 5.76
N TYR A 101 -6.50 3.94 6.64
CA TYR A 101 -6.33 4.42 7.99
C TYR A 101 -7.27 3.74 8.98
N ALA A 102 -6.83 3.62 10.23
CA ALA A 102 -7.59 3.03 11.31
C ALA A 102 -7.18 3.59 12.69
N PRO A 103 -8.09 3.65 13.69
CA PRO A 103 -7.74 4.06 15.05
C PRO A 103 -6.90 3.01 15.78
N ARG A 104 -6.96 1.74 15.35
CA ARG A 104 -6.19 0.62 15.89
C ARG A 104 -5.68 -0.24 14.73
N LEU A 105 -4.60 -0.97 14.96
CA LEU A 105 -4.02 -1.85 13.93
C LEU A 105 -5.02 -2.91 13.46
N GLU A 106 -5.89 -3.38 14.36
CA GLU A 106 -6.96 -4.33 14.09
C GLU A 106 -8.16 -3.73 13.34
N GLY A 107 -8.17 -2.42 13.10
CA GLY A 107 -9.25 -1.70 12.47
C GLY A 107 -10.27 -1.07 13.45
N PRO A 108 -11.43 -0.62 12.93
CA PRO A 108 -11.85 -0.69 11.53
C PRO A 108 -10.95 0.14 10.60
N TRP A 109 -10.67 -0.37 9.41
CA TRP A 109 -9.90 0.33 8.38
C TRP A 109 -10.84 0.99 7.37
N ASP A 110 -10.50 2.21 6.98
CA ASP A 110 -11.14 2.99 5.91
C ASP A 110 -10.06 3.55 4.99
N ASN A 111 -10.40 4.20 3.88
CA ASN A 111 -9.41 4.77 2.96
C ASN A 111 -9.85 6.06 2.27
N VAL A 112 -8.83 6.81 1.83
CA VAL A 112 -8.97 7.98 0.96
C VAL A 112 -8.00 7.87 -0.21
N THR A 113 -8.43 8.33 -1.38
CA THR A 113 -7.51 8.58 -2.50
C THR A 113 -6.70 9.85 -2.21
N LEU A 114 -5.39 9.73 -2.17
CA LEU A 114 -4.46 10.86 -1.98
C LEU A 114 -4.17 11.59 -3.28
N ALA A 115 -3.89 10.83 -4.33
CA ALA A 115 -3.49 11.36 -5.63
C ALA A 115 -3.77 10.34 -6.73
N GLU A 116 -3.98 10.83 -7.93
CA GLU A 116 -3.87 10.04 -9.17
C GLU A 116 -2.46 10.29 -9.72
N MET A 117 -1.62 9.26 -9.80
CA MET A 117 -0.27 9.45 -10.34
C MET A 117 -0.35 9.73 -11.83
N GLN A 118 0.27 10.83 -12.24
CA GLN A 118 0.45 11.14 -13.65
C GLN A 118 1.58 10.31 -14.24
N THR A 119 1.48 10.02 -15.53
CA THR A 119 2.52 9.28 -16.25
C THR A 119 3.82 10.08 -16.14
N PRO A 120 4.92 9.52 -15.61
CA PRO A 120 6.20 10.22 -15.59
C PRO A 120 6.84 10.27 -16.99
N PHE A 121 6.26 9.55 -17.96
CA PHE A 121 6.75 9.40 -19.33
C PHE A 121 5.74 9.96 -20.33
N ASP A 122 6.26 10.45 -21.45
CA ASP A 122 5.47 10.98 -22.57
C ASP A 122 4.69 9.88 -23.32
N ASP A 123 5.13 8.62 -23.23
CA ASP A 123 4.41 7.47 -23.80
C ASP A 123 3.56 6.75 -22.73
N ILE A 124 2.26 7.06 -22.80
CA ILE A 124 1.23 6.69 -21.84
C ILE A 124 0.75 5.23 -21.96
N LYS A 125 1.13 4.49 -23.00
CA LYS A 125 0.39 3.26 -23.32
C LYS A 125 0.68 2.10 -22.36
N ASN A 126 1.83 2.13 -21.68
CA ASN A 126 2.46 0.92 -21.17
C ASN A 126 3.33 1.17 -19.93
N TRP A 127 2.84 1.86 -18.89
CA TRP A 127 3.61 2.06 -17.66
C TRP A 127 2.91 1.46 -16.43
N LEU A 128 3.71 1.06 -15.46
CA LEU A 128 3.30 0.46 -14.21
C LEU A 128 4.12 1.07 -13.09
N CYS A 129 3.48 1.61 -12.07
CA CYS A 129 4.17 1.93 -10.83
C CYS A 129 3.80 0.97 -9.71
N TYR A 130 4.75 0.72 -8.83
CA TYR A 130 4.65 -0.22 -7.72
C TYR A 130 5.63 0.16 -6.60
N ALA A 131 5.68 -0.66 -5.56
CA ALA A 131 6.56 -0.51 -4.41
C ALA A 131 6.48 0.86 -3.71
N PRO A 132 5.26 1.30 -3.29
CA PRO A 132 5.16 2.53 -2.50
C PRO A 132 5.89 2.34 -1.17
N LYS A 133 6.90 3.18 -0.93
CA LYS A 133 7.69 3.17 0.31
C LYS A 133 7.64 4.53 0.98
N TRP A 134 7.17 4.56 2.22
CA TRP A 134 7.12 5.76 3.05
C TRP A 134 8.50 6.10 3.61
N HIS A 135 8.85 7.39 3.60
CA HIS A 135 10.06 7.97 4.20
C HIS A 135 9.72 9.03 5.25
N VAL A 136 9.52 8.59 6.48
CA VAL A 136 9.11 9.42 7.63
C VAL A 136 10.22 10.35 8.08
N GLU A 137 11.46 9.93 7.87
CA GLU A 137 12.69 10.64 8.18
C GLU A 137 12.84 11.96 7.41
N PHE A 138 12.10 12.14 6.31
CA PHE A 138 12.13 13.35 5.51
C PHE A 138 10.93 14.28 5.76
N GLN A 139 9.92 13.84 6.52
CA GLN A 139 8.73 14.65 6.80
C GLN A 139 9.12 15.88 7.62
N ARG A 140 8.70 17.07 7.17
CA ARG A 140 8.97 18.32 7.90
C ARG A 140 7.81 18.71 8.81
N THR A 141 6.60 18.26 8.47
CA THR A 141 5.40 18.49 9.26
C THR A 141 4.56 17.22 9.39
N SER A 142 3.67 17.20 10.38
CA SER A 142 2.68 16.13 10.57
C SER A 142 1.53 16.16 9.54
N GLN A 143 1.60 17.05 8.56
CA GLN A 143 0.62 17.20 7.48
C GLN A 143 1.25 16.89 6.12
N GLU A 144 2.40 16.20 6.10
CA GLU A 144 3.07 15.79 4.87
C GLU A 144 3.23 14.29 4.86
N LEU A 145 2.99 13.66 3.72
CA LEU A 145 3.36 12.29 3.43
C LEU A 145 4.44 12.30 2.36
N ILE A 146 5.60 11.75 2.71
CA ILE A 146 6.71 11.61 1.78
C ILE A 146 6.91 10.13 1.51
N PHE A 147 6.81 9.76 0.25
CA PHE A 147 7.01 8.39 -0.19
C PHE A 147 7.67 8.34 -1.56
N THR A 148 8.21 7.18 -1.91
CA THR A 148 8.67 6.90 -3.26
C THR A 148 7.84 5.80 -3.89
N VAL A 149 7.73 5.84 -5.21
CA VAL A 149 7.26 4.73 -6.04
C VAL A 149 8.31 4.40 -7.09
N ILE A 150 8.31 3.18 -7.62
CA ILE A 150 9.13 2.82 -8.77
C ILE A 150 8.18 2.63 -9.94
N CYS A 151 8.54 3.19 -11.10
CA CYS A 151 7.76 3.08 -12.31
C CYS A 151 8.54 2.36 -13.40
N THR A 152 7.89 1.42 -14.07
CA THR A 152 8.41 0.62 -15.17
C THR A 152 7.57 0.79 -16.42
N GLU A 153 8.13 0.39 -17.56
CA GLU A 153 7.37 0.14 -18.79
C GLU A 153 6.95 -1.35 -18.88
N ILE A 154 5.85 -1.63 -19.59
CA ILE A 154 5.32 -2.97 -19.88
C ILE A 154 5.14 -3.13 -21.41
N PRO A 155 5.79 -4.10 -22.07
CA PRO A 155 6.73 -5.08 -21.51
C PRO A 155 7.99 -4.39 -20.99
N TRP A 156 8.73 -5.11 -20.14
CA TRP A 156 9.92 -4.61 -19.43
C TRP A 156 11.08 -4.32 -20.41
N GLU A 157 10.99 -3.24 -21.18
CA GLU A 157 11.95 -2.83 -22.22
C GLU A 157 12.66 -1.53 -21.84
N TRP A 158 13.40 -1.55 -20.73
CA TRP A 158 13.89 -0.34 -20.07
C TRP A 158 15.39 -0.06 -20.27
N ALA A 159 16.11 -0.91 -21.01
CA ALA A 159 17.58 -0.87 -21.10
C ALA A 159 18.16 0.47 -21.59
N ASN A 160 17.36 1.29 -22.27
CA ASN A 160 17.80 2.57 -22.84
C ASN A 160 17.01 3.78 -22.31
N ASN A 161 16.06 3.60 -21.37
CA ASN A 161 15.30 4.72 -20.80
C ASN A 161 15.77 4.98 -19.35
N PRO A 162 16.61 6.01 -19.10
CA PRO A 162 17.17 6.28 -17.78
C PRO A 162 16.12 6.74 -16.76
N SER A 163 14.91 7.06 -17.22
CA SER A 163 13.80 7.47 -16.36
C SER A 163 12.97 6.28 -15.87
N VAL A 164 13.25 5.07 -16.35
CA VAL A 164 12.56 3.84 -15.96
C VAL A 164 13.30 3.17 -14.80
N TYR A 165 12.56 2.58 -13.87
CA TYR A 165 13.10 1.85 -12.73
C TYR A 165 13.88 2.73 -11.72
N VAL A 166 13.59 4.03 -11.69
CA VAL A 166 14.13 4.97 -10.70
C VAL A 166 13.06 5.36 -9.67
N PRO A 167 13.42 5.56 -8.39
CA PRO A 167 12.46 6.04 -7.39
C PRO A 167 11.96 7.45 -7.72
N LEU A 168 10.65 7.60 -7.82
CA LEU A 168 9.98 8.89 -7.95
C LEU A 168 9.53 9.36 -6.57
N PHE A 169 10.04 10.51 -6.14
CA PHE A 169 9.67 11.10 -4.86
C PHE A 169 8.35 11.87 -4.97
N MET A 170 7.44 11.55 -4.05
CA MET A 170 6.15 12.19 -3.91
C MET A 170 6.07 12.86 -2.55
N ASN A 171 5.69 14.14 -2.53
CA ASN A 171 5.35 14.86 -1.32
C ASN A 171 3.88 15.28 -1.42
N VAL A 172 3.04 14.68 -0.57
CA VAL A 172 1.60 14.92 -0.55
C VAL A 172 1.25 15.63 0.75
N SER A 173 0.60 16.79 0.62
CA SER A 173 0.03 17.49 1.77
C SER A 173 -1.29 16.83 2.19
N LEU A 174 -1.43 16.55 3.48
CA LEU A 174 -2.69 16.18 4.10
C LEU A 174 -3.50 17.45 4.34
N ASP A 175 -4.25 17.88 3.32
CA ASP A 175 -5.08 19.08 3.40
C ASP A 175 -6.30 18.90 4.33
N GLY A 176 -7.02 20.00 4.57
CA GLY A 176 -8.20 20.01 5.43
C GLY A 176 -9.31 19.06 4.99
N GLY A 177 -9.44 18.78 3.69
CA GLY A 177 -10.43 17.85 3.15
C GLY A 177 -10.09 16.40 3.47
N ILE A 178 -8.83 16.01 3.27
CA ILE A 178 -8.32 14.67 3.61
C ILE A 178 -8.37 14.45 5.14
N LEU A 179 -7.89 15.42 5.91
CA LEU A 179 -7.90 15.36 7.37
C LEU A 179 -9.31 15.25 7.94
N GLN A 180 -10.28 15.99 7.39
CA GLN A 180 -11.65 15.94 7.86
C GLN A 180 -12.30 14.57 7.63
N LYS A 181 -12.01 13.92 6.50
CA LYS A 181 -12.49 12.56 6.23
C LYS A 181 -11.95 11.56 7.24
N MET A 182 -10.65 11.62 7.55
CA MET A 182 -10.03 10.71 8.51
C MET A 182 -10.54 10.89 9.94
N LYS A 183 -10.85 12.12 10.36
CA LYS A 183 -11.36 12.42 11.72
C LYS A 183 -12.81 12.00 11.95
N ASN A 184 -13.59 11.82 10.88
CA ASN A 184 -15.01 11.48 10.98
C ASN A 184 -15.27 9.97 11.05
N THR A 185 -14.23 9.14 11.01
CA THR A 185 -14.37 7.69 11.11
C THR A 185 -14.66 7.29 12.56
N PRO A 186 -15.74 6.53 12.84
CA PRO A 186 -16.11 6.14 14.20
C PRO A 186 -15.02 5.32 14.88
N SER A 187 -14.72 5.66 16.15
CA SER A 187 -13.84 4.92 17.05
C SER A 187 -14.44 3.60 17.53
#